data_AF-A0A5E7KVR1-F1
#
_entry.id   AF-A0A5E7KVR1-F1
#
_cell.length_a   1.000
_cell.length_b   1.000
_cell.length_c   1.000
_cell.angle_alpha   90.00
_cell.angle_beta   90.00
_cell.angle_gamma   90.00
#
_symmetry.space_group_name_H-M   'P 1'
#
loop_
_entity.id
_entity.type
_entity.pdbx_description
1 polymer ?
#
loop_
_entity_poly.entity_id
_entity_poly.type
_entity_poly.pdbx_seq_one_letter_code
_entity_poly.pdbx_strand_id
1 'polypeptide(L)'
;MNAHTLIEDLTVDRLLASAIARTNGLSNFGDDNYRESLQALLDALATEAELSQSGQYLLQERLVGQLVNRLVMEDYLVRYPQITQIQIDDPLVILGLPRTGTTMLQRTLAVDPRFYSAAWWETRFPAPLADETLAVPAKRIAQAKAEVELMAQVIPQILAIHPLDAMLCDEEFMLMEHSFMCAMDAYVNVPSYTRWLDRQDQRPVYTQLKKMLQFLQWQKQQRGEPAGQRWLLKAPQHLHTLHLLLDVFPEAQVILTHREPAQTIPSMASMAHTLWQMYSDNPDPKAAGEQWNSRMARGIRHTMQVRDQHAAERFLDINFADTVNQPMEVLERVYAFANLPFTDKARADAQGWLSQNSREKRASHDYSLERFGLNEAQMTRDYSEYRARHLSVNH
;
A
#
# COMPACT_ATOMS: atom_id res chain seq x y z
N MET A 1 20.26 -27.46 -4.14
CA MET A 1 19.27 -28.01 -5.09
C MET A 1 18.02 -28.31 -4.29
N ASN A 2 17.11 -27.34 -4.20
CA ASN A 2 15.84 -27.53 -3.51
C ASN A 2 14.84 -28.09 -4.52
N ALA A 3 14.23 -29.22 -4.16
CA ALA A 3 13.19 -29.85 -4.94
C ALA A 3 12.06 -28.84 -5.22
N HIS A 4 11.81 -28.59 -6.49
CA HIS A 4 10.78 -27.66 -6.95
C HIS A 4 9.41 -28.18 -6.51
N THR A 5 8.77 -27.42 -5.62
CA THR A 5 7.41 -27.66 -5.17
C THR A 5 6.47 -27.17 -6.28
N LEU A 6 5.67 -28.06 -6.88
CA LEU A 6 4.63 -27.68 -7.85
C LEU A 6 3.48 -26.95 -7.12
N ILE A 7 2.64 -26.17 -7.82
CA ILE A 7 1.45 -25.50 -7.22
C ILE A 7 0.58 -26.46 -6.41
N GLU A 8 0.38 -27.68 -6.92
CA GLU A 8 -0.47 -28.71 -6.29
C GLU A 8 0.01 -29.11 -4.88
N ASP A 9 1.24 -28.72 -4.54
CA ASP A 9 1.93 -29.05 -3.31
C ASP A 9 1.95 -27.84 -2.32
N LEU A 10 1.42 -26.67 -2.71
CA LEU A 10 1.36 -25.45 -1.91
C LEU A 10 0.10 -25.44 -1.02
N THR A 11 0.21 -26.01 0.18
CA THR A 11 -0.89 -26.03 1.16
C THR A 11 -0.67 -25.02 2.29
N VAL A 12 -1.76 -24.58 2.93
CA VAL A 12 -1.67 -23.71 4.12
C VAL A 12 -0.74 -24.32 5.18
N ASP A 13 -0.88 -25.60 5.49
CA ASP A 13 -0.06 -26.24 6.52
C ASP A 13 1.43 -26.31 6.15
N ARG A 14 1.76 -26.46 4.86
CA ARG A 14 3.16 -26.41 4.42
C ARG A 14 3.76 -25.02 4.53
N LEU A 15 3.00 -23.98 4.18
CA LEU A 15 3.42 -22.59 4.35
C LEU A 15 3.68 -22.27 5.84
N LEU A 16 2.78 -22.71 6.72
CA LEU A 16 2.92 -22.52 8.17
C LEU A 16 4.11 -23.31 8.73
N ALA A 17 4.27 -24.57 8.33
CA ALA A 17 5.42 -25.38 8.75
C ALA A 17 6.76 -24.75 8.29
N SER A 18 6.80 -24.20 7.07
CA SER A 18 7.98 -23.48 6.57
C SER A 18 8.28 -22.24 7.41
N ALA A 19 7.25 -21.45 7.75
CA ALA A 19 7.41 -20.27 8.59
C ALA A 19 7.92 -20.63 10.00
N ILE A 20 7.31 -21.62 10.66
CA ILE A 20 7.71 -22.12 11.98
C ILE A 20 9.19 -22.53 11.97
N ALA A 21 9.61 -23.28 10.95
CA ALA A 21 11.00 -23.73 10.80
C ALA A 21 11.97 -22.55 10.63
N ARG A 22 11.60 -21.52 9.85
CA ARG A 22 12.42 -20.31 9.65
C ARG A 22 12.56 -19.45 10.91
N THR A 23 11.64 -19.58 11.85
CA THR A 23 11.66 -18.89 13.14
C THR A 23 12.17 -19.73 14.31
N ASN A 24 12.79 -20.88 14.03
CA ASN A 24 13.28 -21.81 15.06
C ASN A 24 12.18 -22.26 16.06
N GLY A 25 10.93 -22.40 15.60
CA GLY A 25 9.85 -23.01 16.38
C GLY A 25 8.75 -22.08 16.90
N LEU A 26 8.78 -20.76 16.63
CA LEU A 26 7.62 -19.91 16.91
C LEU A 26 6.39 -20.43 16.17
N SER A 27 5.24 -20.48 16.84
CA SER A 27 4.01 -21.09 16.31
C SER A 27 2.73 -20.28 16.56
N ASN A 28 2.82 -19.12 17.22
CA ASN A 28 1.69 -18.21 17.40
C ASN A 28 1.57 -17.26 16.21
N PHE A 29 0.62 -17.53 15.31
CA PHE A 29 0.34 -16.68 14.14
C PHE A 29 -0.69 -15.58 14.41
N GLY A 30 -1.22 -15.48 15.63
CA GLY A 30 -2.37 -14.64 15.96
C GLY A 30 -3.70 -15.37 15.84
N ASP A 31 -4.78 -14.69 16.21
CA ASP A 31 -6.13 -15.23 16.42
C ASP A 31 -7.17 -14.78 15.38
N ASP A 32 -6.72 -14.27 14.23
CA ASP A 32 -7.58 -13.85 13.11
C ASP A 32 -7.83 -14.98 12.08
N ASN A 33 -8.61 -14.67 11.03
CA ASN A 33 -9.00 -15.62 9.98
C ASN A 33 -7.93 -15.83 8.90
N TYR A 34 -6.63 -15.72 9.25
CA TYR A 34 -5.54 -15.84 8.28
C TYR A 34 -5.54 -17.17 7.51
N ARG A 35 -5.92 -18.29 8.17
CA ARG A 35 -5.95 -19.62 7.53
C ARG A 35 -7.00 -19.71 6.43
N GLU A 36 -8.20 -19.22 6.69
CA GLU A 36 -9.29 -19.20 5.70
C GLU A 36 -8.91 -18.30 4.51
N SER A 37 -8.37 -17.13 4.81
CA SER A 37 -7.96 -16.16 3.78
C SER A 37 -6.82 -16.68 2.91
N LEU A 38 -5.84 -17.37 3.52
CA LEU A 38 -4.80 -18.09 2.79
C LEU A 38 -5.37 -19.20 1.93
N GLN A 39 -6.29 -20.02 2.46
CA GLN A 39 -6.87 -21.12 1.68
C GLN A 39 -7.61 -20.59 0.44
N ALA A 40 -8.43 -19.55 0.60
CA ALA A 40 -9.14 -18.92 -0.52
C ALA A 40 -8.18 -18.35 -1.57
N LEU A 41 -7.06 -17.76 -1.14
CA LEU A 41 -6.02 -17.28 -2.06
C LEU A 41 -5.34 -18.44 -2.79
N LEU A 42 -4.94 -19.50 -2.09
CA LEU A 42 -4.28 -20.67 -2.68
C LEU A 42 -5.18 -21.37 -3.70
N ASP A 43 -6.48 -21.50 -3.41
CA ASP A 43 -7.46 -22.08 -4.34
C ASP A 43 -7.54 -21.27 -5.64
N ALA A 44 -7.54 -19.93 -5.55
CA ALA A 44 -7.52 -19.04 -6.72
C ALA A 44 -6.19 -19.10 -7.48
N LEU A 45 -5.06 -19.11 -6.77
CA LEU A 45 -3.74 -19.24 -7.38
C LEU A 45 -3.60 -20.55 -8.16
N ALA A 46 -4.19 -21.64 -7.66
CA ALA A 46 -4.13 -22.95 -8.29
C ALA A 46 -5.02 -23.09 -9.53
N THR A 47 -6.10 -22.30 -9.64
CA THR A 47 -7.13 -22.51 -10.65
C THR A 47 -7.18 -21.46 -11.75
N GLU A 48 -6.77 -20.22 -11.47
CA GLU A 48 -6.99 -19.09 -12.39
C GLU A 48 -5.81 -18.13 -12.56
N ALA A 49 -4.77 -18.19 -11.71
CA ALA A 49 -3.67 -17.21 -11.76
C ALA A 49 -2.63 -17.47 -12.87
N GLU A 50 -2.64 -18.64 -13.53
CA GLU A 50 -1.71 -19.03 -14.60
C GLU A 50 -0.24 -18.74 -14.26
N LEU A 51 0.20 -19.15 -13.06
CA LEU A 51 1.53 -18.83 -12.56
C LEU A 51 2.63 -19.60 -13.30
N SER A 52 3.68 -18.89 -13.67
CA SER A 52 4.94 -19.49 -14.12
C SER A 52 5.66 -20.18 -12.97
N GLN A 53 6.62 -21.06 -13.25
CA GLN A 53 7.39 -21.74 -12.20
C GLN A 53 8.15 -20.74 -11.29
N SER A 54 8.71 -19.67 -11.86
CA SER A 54 9.34 -18.60 -11.08
C SER A 54 8.31 -17.81 -10.28
N GLY A 55 7.15 -17.52 -10.86
CA GLY A 55 6.06 -16.84 -10.18
C GLY A 55 5.53 -17.59 -8.96
N GLN A 56 5.39 -18.91 -9.07
CA GLN A 56 5.04 -19.79 -7.96
C GLN A 56 6.03 -19.68 -6.81
N TYR A 57 7.33 -19.78 -7.12
CA TYR A 57 8.40 -19.64 -6.12
C TYR A 57 8.38 -18.26 -5.45
N LEU A 58 8.24 -17.19 -6.24
CA LEU A 58 8.20 -15.81 -5.71
C LEU A 58 7.00 -15.58 -4.78
N LEU A 59 5.81 -16.07 -5.15
CA LEU A 59 4.62 -15.98 -4.30
C LEU A 59 4.75 -16.82 -3.04
N GLN A 60 5.25 -18.06 -3.15
CA GLN A 60 5.50 -18.90 -1.99
C GLN A 60 6.46 -18.22 -1.02
N GLU A 61 7.60 -17.69 -1.48
CA GLU A 61 8.55 -16.97 -0.63
C GLU A 61 7.93 -15.71 -0.01
N ARG A 62 7.07 -14.99 -0.75
CA ARG A 62 6.33 -13.84 -0.21
C ARG A 62 5.40 -14.25 0.93
N LEU A 63 4.56 -15.27 0.72
CA LEU A 63 3.59 -15.75 1.70
C LEU A 63 4.29 -16.30 2.95
N VAL A 64 5.36 -17.08 2.78
CA VAL A 64 6.17 -17.57 3.90
C VAL A 64 6.84 -16.41 4.63
N GLY A 65 7.36 -15.40 3.92
CA GLY A 65 7.94 -14.21 4.53
C GLY A 65 6.93 -13.43 5.39
N GLN A 66 5.70 -13.25 4.90
CA GLN A 66 4.62 -12.62 5.67
C GLN A 66 4.26 -13.44 6.92
N LEU A 67 4.21 -14.77 6.81
CA LEU A 67 3.98 -15.68 7.94
C LEU A 67 5.10 -15.61 8.98
N VAL A 68 6.37 -15.58 8.54
CA VAL A 68 7.53 -15.37 9.42
C VAL A 68 7.43 -14.04 10.15
N ASN A 69 7.09 -12.96 9.44
CA ASN A 69 6.90 -11.64 10.06
C ASN A 69 5.81 -11.69 11.13
N ARG A 70 4.67 -12.34 10.87
CA ARG A 70 3.60 -12.52 11.86
C ARG A 70 4.10 -13.25 13.10
N LEU A 71 4.76 -14.39 12.95
CA LEU A 71 5.28 -15.18 14.07
C LEU A 71 6.20 -14.36 14.98
N VAL A 72 7.15 -13.64 14.37
CA VAL A 72 8.08 -12.80 15.12
C VAL A 72 7.35 -11.64 15.78
N MET A 73 6.42 -10.97 15.08
CA MET A 73 5.65 -9.87 15.66
C MET A 73 4.81 -10.33 16.86
N GLU A 74 4.09 -11.45 16.74
CA GLU A 74 3.29 -12.00 17.84
C GLU A 74 4.14 -12.39 19.04
N ASP A 75 5.32 -12.97 18.82
CA ASP A 75 6.29 -13.24 19.89
C ASP A 75 6.73 -11.95 20.62
N TYR A 76 6.98 -10.87 19.87
CA TYR A 76 7.27 -9.56 20.47
C TYR A 76 6.09 -9.00 21.26
N LEU A 77 4.85 -9.13 20.77
CA LEU A 77 3.66 -8.66 21.47
C LEU A 77 3.43 -9.45 22.78
N VAL A 78 3.73 -10.74 22.80
CA VAL A 78 3.69 -11.57 24.02
C VAL A 78 4.77 -11.15 25.02
N ARG A 79 6.02 -10.93 24.56
CA ARG A 79 7.13 -10.56 25.44
C ARG A 79 7.05 -9.11 25.94
N TYR A 80 6.45 -8.22 25.16
CA TYR A 80 6.35 -6.78 25.43
C TYR A 80 4.91 -6.29 25.24
N PRO A 81 3.98 -6.68 26.12
CA PRO A 81 2.56 -6.35 25.98
C PRO A 81 2.28 -4.84 25.93
N GLN A 82 3.18 -4.01 26.46
CA GLN A 82 3.09 -2.55 26.38
C GLN A 82 3.08 -2.00 24.95
N ILE A 83 3.55 -2.76 23.95
CA ILE A 83 3.47 -2.34 22.53
C ILE A 83 2.01 -2.09 22.16
N THR A 84 1.10 -3.00 22.50
CA THR A 84 -0.33 -2.87 22.20
C THR A 84 -1.04 -1.76 22.97
N GLN A 85 -0.37 -1.19 23.98
CA GLN A 85 -0.89 -0.08 24.79
C GLN A 85 -0.47 1.29 24.26
N ILE A 86 0.47 1.35 23.30
CA ILE A 86 0.88 2.59 22.63
C ILE A 86 -0.35 3.22 21.99
N GLN A 87 -0.70 4.43 22.41
CA GLN A 87 -1.79 5.16 21.78
C GLN A 87 -1.36 5.59 20.38
N ILE A 88 -2.20 5.26 19.40
CA ILE A 88 -2.05 5.71 18.02
C ILE A 88 -3.08 6.80 17.84
N ASP A 89 -2.60 8.04 17.75
CA ASP A 89 -3.44 9.18 17.37
C ASP A 89 -4.03 8.94 15.98
N ASP A 90 -5.23 9.47 15.76
CA ASP A 90 -5.92 9.35 14.48
C ASP A 90 -5.03 9.83 13.32
N PRO A 91 -4.80 9.04 12.26
CA PRO A 91 -3.83 9.34 11.22
C PRO A 91 -4.29 10.44 10.28
N LEU A 92 -3.33 11.04 9.59
CA LEU A 92 -3.55 11.82 8.38
C LEU A 92 -3.42 10.87 7.19
N VAL A 93 -4.51 10.66 6.47
CA VAL A 93 -4.60 9.65 5.40
C VAL A 93 -4.63 10.34 4.06
N ILE A 94 -3.69 10.01 3.17
CA ILE A 94 -3.70 10.47 1.78
C ILE A 94 -4.36 9.39 0.92
N LEU A 95 -5.44 9.78 0.25
CA LEU A 95 -6.27 8.90 -0.54
C LEU A 95 -6.52 9.47 -1.93
N GLY A 96 -6.62 8.60 -2.92
CA GLY A 96 -6.91 8.97 -4.30
C GLY A 96 -6.60 7.82 -5.24
N LEU A 97 -7.04 7.96 -6.49
CA LEU A 97 -6.63 7.05 -7.56
C LEU A 97 -5.09 7.09 -7.69
N PRO A 98 -4.43 6.01 -8.14
CA PRO A 98 -3.02 6.08 -8.48
C PRO A 98 -2.72 7.24 -9.46
N ARG A 99 -1.50 7.76 -9.42
CA ARG A 99 -1.03 8.84 -10.33
C ARG A 99 -1.72 10.22 -10.14
N THR A 100 -2.37 10.43 -9.01
CA THR A 100 -2.92 11.72 -8.54
C THR A 100 -1.96 12.51 -7.65
N GLY A 101 -0.70 12.08 -7.54
CA GLY A 101 0.34 12.79 -6.78
C GLY A 101 0.47 12.39 -5.31
N THR A 102 -0.28 11.38 -4.84
CA THR A 102 -0.23 10.89 -3.46
C THR A 102 1.18 10.63 -2.93
N THR A 103 2.04 9.95 -3.69
CA THR A 103 3.41 9.61 -3.26
C THR A 103 4.29 10.85 -3.06
N MET A 104 4.13 11.85 -3.93
CA MET A 104 4.88 13.10 -3.81
C MET A 104 4.43 13.87 -2.58
N LEU A 105 3.11 13.98 -2.37
CA LEU A 105 2.55 14.63 -1.18
C LEU A 105 2.99 13.91 0.10
N GLN A 106 2.86 12.59 0.15
CA GLN A 106 3.24 11.76 1.29
C GLN A 106 4.71 11.93 1.65
N ARG A 107 5.61 11.77 0.67
CA ARG A 107 7.05 11.89 0.92
C ARG A 107 7.47 13.32 1.28
N THR A 108 6.79 14.34 0.75
CA THR A 108 7.06 15.74 1.12
C THR A 108 6.61 16.03 2.55
N LEU A 109 5.50 15.45 3.02
CA LEU A 109 5.08 15.59 4.43
C LEU A 109 5.97 14.77 5.37
N ALA A 110 6.41 13.59 4.93
CA ALA A 110 7.22 12.67 5.74
C ALA A 110 8.62 13.20 6.10
N VAL A 111 9.08 14.29 5.47
CA VAL A 111 10.35 14.95 5.88
C VAL A 111 10.22 15.68 7.22
N ASP A 112 8.99 16.02 7.63
CA ASP A 112 8.72 16.64 8.93
C ASP A 112 8.61 15.56 10.00
N PRO A 113 9.53 15.52 10.99
CA PRO A 113 9.57 14.47 12.01
C PRO A 113 8.35 14.46 12.94
N ARG A 114 7.46 15.46 12.85
CA ARG A 114 6.17 15.44 13.55
C ARG A 114 5.20 14.42 12.94
N PHE A 115 5.43 13.95 11.72
CA PHE A 115 4.69 12.82 11.17
C PHE A 115 5.47 11.53 11.37
N TYR A 116 4.83 10.54 12.01
CA TYR A 116 5.28 9.16 11.87
C TYR A 116 5.02 8.72 10.44
N SER A 117 6.04 8.11 9.83
CA SER A 117 5.95 7.49 8.52
C SER A 117 6.65 6.14 8.55
N ALA A 118 6.15 5.20 7.74
CA ALA A 118 6.80 3.92 7.52
C ALA A 118 7.64 4.02 6.25
N ALA A 119 8.95 3.83 6.37
CA ALA A 119 9.80 3.62 5.22
C ALA A 119 9.44 2.31 4.52
N TRP A 120 9.71 2.21 3.22
CA TRP A 120 9.39 1.00 2.45
C TRP A 120 9.96 -0.28 3.11
N TRP A 121 11.20 -0.24 3.60
CA TRP A 121 11.80 -1.38 4.31
C TRP A 121 11.02 -1.79 5.58
N GLU A 122 10.44 -0.83 6.30
CA GLU A 122 9.63 -1.08 7.51
C GLU A 122 8.31 -1.77 7.16
N THR A 123 7.72 -1.41 6.02
CA THR A 123 6.46 -2.02 5.55
C THR A 123 6.68 -3.42 4.95
N ARG A 124 7.81 -3.63 4.26
CA ARG A 124 8.15 -4.89 3.60
C ARG A 124 8.71 -5.93 4.56
N PHE A 125 9.56 -5.50 5.49
CA PHE A 125 10.24 -6.33 6.49
C PHE A 125 10.00 -5.77 7.89
N PRO A 126 8.77 -5.79 8.43
CA PRO A 126 8.44 -5.17 9.72
C PRO A 126 9.06 -5.87 10.93
N ALA A 127 9.34 -7.17 10.85
CA ALA A 127 9.85 -7.96 11.95
C ALA A 127 11.39 -8.11 11.91
N PRO A 128 12.11 -7.97 13.03
CA PRO A 128 13.56 -8.16 13.06
C PRO A 128 13.98 -9.59 12.71
N LEU A 129 15.16 -9.71 12.10
CA LEU A 129 15.81 -11.00 11.89
C LEU A 129 16.44 -11.51 13.20
N ALA A 130 16.66 -12.83 13.32
CA ALA A 130 17.15 -13.46 14.55
C ALA A 130 18.51 -12.93 15.04
N ASP A 131 19.34 -12.44 14.12
CA ASP A 131 20.68 -11.91 14.36
C ASP A 131 20.74 -10.39 14.15
N GLU A 132 19.61 -9.72 14.41
CA GLU A 132 19.40 -8.29 14.33
C GLU A 132 18.65 -7.79 15.58
N THR A 133 18.81 -6.52 15.93
CA THR A 133 18.02 -5.88 17.00
C THR A 133 17.19 -4.75 16.43
N LEU A 134 16.14 -4.35 17.16
CA LEU A 134 15.28 -3.24 16.74
C LEU A 134 16.02 -1.91 16.64
N ALA A 135 17.03 -1.71 17.47
CA ALA A 135 17.90 -0.54 17.46
C ALA A 135 18.83 -0.50 16.24
N VAL A 136 19.14 -1.65 15.64
CA VAL A 136 20.12 -1.76 14.53
C VAL A 136 19.54 -2.63 13.39
N PRO A 137 18.61 -2.10 12.57
CA PRO A 137 17.90 -2.84 11.52
C PRO A 137 18.70 -2.99 10.20
N ALA A 138 20.03 -3.13 10.30
CA ALA A 138 20.94 -3.02 9.15
C ALA A 138 20.70 -4.11 8.08
N LYS A 139 20.30 -5.32 8.49
CA LYS A 139 20.11 -6.46 7.57
C LYS A 139 18.81 -6.34 6.80
N ARG A 140 17.72 -5.94 7.46
CA ARG A 140 16.44 -5.70 6.78
C ARG A 140 16.53 -4.53 5.82
N ILE A 141 17.26 -3.47 6.19
CA ILE A 141 17.54 -2.36 5.28
C ILE A 141 18.36 -2.85 4.07
N ALA A 142 19.38 -3.68 4.27
CA ALA A 142 20.17 -4.22 3.17
C ALA A 142 19.35 -5.13 2.24
N GLN A 143 18.52 -6.01 2.81
CA GLN A 143 17.57 -6.83 2.04
C GLN A 143 16.61 -5.98 1.23
N ALA A 144 16.06 -4.92 1.83
CA ALA A 144 15.16 -4.01 1.15
C ALA A 144 15.81 -3.27 -0.01
N LYS A 145 17.04 -2.76 0.18
CA LYS A 145 17.81 -2.13 -0.90
C LYS A 145 18.08 -3.10 -2.04
N ALA A 146 18.45 -4.34 -1.74
CA ALA A 146 18.68 -5.38 -2.74
C ALA A 146 17.39 -5.74 -3.50
N GLU A 147 16.24 -5.82 -2.82
CA GLU A 147 14.95 -6.09 -3.47
C GLU A 147 14.54 -4.94 -4.41
N VAL A 148 14.68 -3.68 -3.98
CA VAL A 148 14.41 -2.51 -4.83
C VAL A 148 15.34 -2.47 -6.04
N GLU A 149 16.63 -2.74 -5.86
CA GLU A 149 17.60 -2.80 -6.96
C GLU A 149 17.25 -3.90 -7.97
N LEU A 150 16.91 -5.09 -7.50
CA LEU A 150 16.50 -6.20 -8.36
C LEU A 150 15.21 -5.87 -9.13
N MET A 151 14.20 -5.29 -8.46
CA MET A 151 12.96 -4.87 -9.11
C MET A 151 13.23 -3.83 -10.20
N ALA A 152 14.11 -2.86 -9.95
CA ALA A 152 14.49 -1.86 -10.95
C ALA A 152 15.24 -2.46 -12.15
N GLN A 153 15.98 -3.55 -11.96
CA GLN A 153 16.67 -4.26 -13.05
C GLN A 153 15.71 -5.12 -13.88
N VAL A 154 14.82 -5.85 -13.23
CA VAL A 154 13.87 -6.78 -13.89
C VAL A 154 12.72 -6.03 -14.55
N ILE A 155 12.24 -4.96 -13.90
CA ILE A 155 11.19 -4.08 -14.40
C ILE A 155 11.70 -2.64 -14.41
N PRO A 156 12.49 -2.22 -15.41
CA PRO A 156 12.99 -0.85 -15.49
C PRO A 156 11.89 0.21 -15.41
N GLN A 157 10.71 -0.09 -15.95
CA GLN A 157 9.55 0.80 -15.92
C GLN A 157 8.90 0.95 -14.53
N ILE A 158 9.20 0.08 -13.56
CA ILE A 158 8.57 0.15 -12.22
C ILE A 158 8.85 1.48 -11.56
N LEU A 159 10.06 2.04 -11.70
CA LEU A 159 10.45 3.30 -11.07
C LEU A 159 9.70 4.51 -11.63
N ALA A 160 9.24 4.46 -12.88
CA ALA A 160 8.39 5.51 -13.45
C ALA A 160 6.97 5.46 -12.86
N ILE A 161 6.50 4.25 -12.56
CA ILE A 161 5.16 3.93 -12.09
C ILE A 161 5.03 4.12 -10.58
N HIS A 162 5.90 3.48 -9.80
CA HIS A 162 6.08 3.65 -8.36
C HIS A 162 7.58 3.84 -8.07
N PRO A 163 8.02 5.05 -7.67
CA PRO A 163 9.44 5.33 -7.44
C PRO A 163 9.92 4.67 -6.14
N LEU A 164 10.05 3.35 -6.17
CA LEU A 164 10.46 2.52 -5.05
C LEU A 164 11.81 3.00 -4.53
N ASP A 165 11.87 3.22 -3.22
CA ASP A 165 13.11 3.50 -2.49
C ASP A 165 12.97 2.87 -1.12
N ALA A 166 13.93 2.03 -0.74
CA ALA A 166 13.88 1.28 0.50
C ALA A 166 13.77 2.18 1.73
N MET A 167 14.33 3.39 1.69
CA MET A 167 14.46 4.29 2.83
C MET A 167 13.38 5.38 2.89
N LEU A 168 12.64 5.60 1.80
CA LEU A 168 11.60 6.62 1.76
C LEU A 168 10.27 6.09 2.27
N CYS A 169 9.44 7.01 2.75
CA CYS A 169 8.06 6.72 3.15
C CYS A 169 7.27 6.10 1.98
N ASP A 170 6.51 5.05 2.30
CA ASP A 170 5.74 4.29 1.31
C ASP A 170 4.41 3.76 1.89
N GLU A 171 3.68 2.97 1.08
CA GLU A 171 2.32 2.52 1.39
C GLU A 171 2.29 1.43 2.48
N GLU A 172 1.51 1.66 3.53
CA GLU A 172 1.22 0.69 4.59
C GLU A 172 0.43 -0.54 4.11
N PHE A 173 0.04 -0.57 2.83
CA PHE A 173 -0.62 -1.72 2.22
C PHE A 173 0.17 -3.02 2.43
N MET A 174 1.51 -2.98 2.35
CA MET A 174 2.34 -4.16 2.62
C MET A 174 2.27 -4.65 4.08
N LEU A 175 2.00 -3.75 5.03
CA LEU A 175 1.69 -4.16 6.40
C LEU A 175 0.32 -4.86 6.44
N MET A 176 -0.69 -4.29 5.79
CA MET A 176 -2.05 -4.85 5.72
C MET A 176 -2.05 -6.27 5.11
N GLU A 177 -1.22 -6.53 4.10
CA GLU A 177 -1.11 -7.84 3.45
C GLU A 177 -0.77 -8.99 4.41
N HIS A 178 -0.15 -8.71 5.56
CA HIS A 178 0.11 -9.73 6.57
C HIS A 178 -1.17 -10.30 7.19
N SER A 179 -2.34 -9.68 7.00
CA SER A 179 -3.63 -10.29 7.37
C SER A 179 -4.05 -11.45 6.46
N PHE A 180 -3.46 -11.56 5.26
CA PHE A 180 -3.89 -12.42 4.15
C PHE A 180 -5.31 -12.19 3.65
N MET A 181 -6.00 -11.17 4.19
CA MET A 181 -7.33 -10.72 3.78
C MET A 181 -7.21 -9.36 3.09
N CYS A 182 -6.36 -9.29 2.06
CA CYS A 182 -6.04 -8.07 1.32
C CYS A 182 -5.97 -8.36 -0.17
N ALA A 183 -6.10 -7.32 -0.99
CA ALA A 183 -6.12 -7.49 -2.44
C ALA A 183 -4.79 -8.05 -2.97
N MET A 184 -4.85 -9.12 -3.76
CA MET A 184 -3.66 -9.76 -4.38
C MET A 184 -3.55 -9.48 -5.88
N ASP A 185 -4.51 -8.75 -6.42
CA ASP A 185 -4.69 -8.52 -7.85
C ASP A 185 -3.74 -7.51 -8.49
N ALA A 186 -2.91 -6.86 -7.68
CA ALA A 186 -1.71 -6.18 -8.18
C ALA A 186 -0.63 -7.15 -8.64
N TYR A 187 -0.58 -8.36 -8.07
CA TYR A 187 0.46 -9.34 -8.35
C TYR A 187 -0.01 -10.40 -9.35
N VAL A 188 -1.27 -10.81 -9.26
CA VAL A 188 -1.80 -11.97 -10.00
C VAL A 188 -3.25 -11.77 -10.43
N ASN A 189 -3.67 -12.42 -11.51
CA ASN A 189 -5.08 -12.40 -11.92
C ASN A 189 -5.90 -13.45 -11.13
N VAL A 190 -6.52 -13.04 -10.03
CA VAL A 190 -7.29 -13.93 -9.12
C VAL A 190 -8.72 -13.43 -8.87
N PRO A 191 -9.57 -13.34 -9.91
CA PRO A 191 -10.89 -12.73 -9.80
C PRO A 191 -11.84 -13.47 -8.83
N SER A 192 -11.68 -14.78 -8.61
CA SER A 192 -12.46 -15.52 -7.61
C SER A 192 -12.09 -15.11 -6.18
N TYR A 193 -10.79 -14.93 -5.88
CA TYR A 193 -10.33 -14.44 -4.59
C TYR A 193 -10.78 -12.99 -4.35
N THR A 194 -10.71 -12.11 -5.35
CA THR A 194 -11.21 -10.74 -5.23
C THR A 194 -12.72 -10.72 -4.89
N ARG A 195 -13.53 -11.57 -5.55
CA ARG A 195 -14.97 -11.70 -5.23
C ARG A 195 -15.23 -12.30 -3.86
N TRP A 196 -14.40 -13.23 -3.41
CA TRP A 196 -14.47 -13.78 -2.06
C TRP A 196 -14.15 -12.69 -1.04
N LEU A 197 -13.08 -11.92 -1.24
CA LEU A 197 -12.64 -10.81 -0.39
C LEU A 197 -13.71 -9.72 -0.26
N ASP A 198 -14.38 -9.37 -1.37
CA ASP A 198 -15.47 -8.38 -1.39
C ASP A 198 -16.66 -8.77 -0.49
N ARG A 199 -16.76 -10.03 -0.04
CA ARG A 199 -17.82 -10.54 0.84
C ARG A 199 -17.40 -10.69 2.30
N GLN A 200 -16.13 -10.46 2.62
CA GLN A 200 -15.60 -10.64 3.98
C GLN A 200 -15.73 -9.37 4.82
N ASP A 201 -15.84 -9.54 6.14
CA ASP A 201 -15.57 -8.44 7.07
C ASP A 201 -14.07 -8.19 7.13
N GLN A 202 -13.63 -7.10 6.49
CA GLN A 202 -12.23 -6.72 6.42
C GLN A 202 -11.76 -5.89 7.65
N ARG A 203 -12.60 -5.70 8.68
CA ARG A 203 -12.22 -4.99 9.91
C ARG A 203 -10.93 -5.52 10.56
N PRO A 204 -10.68 -6.84 10.63
CA PRO A 204 -9.42 -7.37 11.18
C PRO A 204 -8.16 -6.82 10.50
N VAL A 205 -8.23 -6.46 9.22
CA VAL A 205 -7.09 -5.86 8.49
C VAL A 205 -6.65 -4.55 9.12
N TYR A 206 -7.61 -3.69 9.51
CA TYR A 206 -7.32 -2.39 10.11
C TYR A 206 -6.96 -2.51 11.59
N THR A 207 -7.56 -3.46 12.32
CA THR A 207 -7.13 -3.78 13.68
C THR A 207 -5.68 -4.27 13.68
N GLN A 208 -5.30 -5.12 12.71
CA GLN A 208 -3.93 -5.58 12.55
C GLN A 208 -3.01 -4.43 12.13
N LEU A 209 -3.43 -3.57 11.19
CA LEU A 209 -2.68 -2.37 10.82
C LEU A 209 -2.37 -1.52 12.05
N LYS A 210 -3.35 -1.26 12.93
CA LYS A 210 -3.13 -0.52 14.18
C LYS A 210 -2.06 -1.19 15.06
N LYS A 211 -2.12 -2.51 15.25
CA LYS A 211 -1.07 -3.28 15.96
C LYS A 211 0.31 -3.13 15.30
N MET A 212 0.37 -3.15 13.97
CA MET A 212 1.62 -2.97 13.22
C MET A 212 2.19 -1.55 13.39
N LEU A 213 1.35 -0.52 13.35
CA LEU A 213 1.76 0.86 13.60
C LEU A 213 2.30 1.04 15.02
N GLN A 214 1.66 0.44 16.03
CA GLN A 214 2.16 0.40 17.40
C GLN A 214 3.54 -0.27 17.48
N PHE A 215 3.70 -1.39 16.79
CA PHE A 215 4.99 -2.09 16.75
C PHE A 215 6.06 -1.25 16.06
N LEU A 216 5.78 -0.63 14.91
CA LEU A 216 6.72 0.26 14.23
C LEU A 216 7.08 1.48 15.10
N GLN A 217 6.10 2.11 15.76
CA GLN A 217 6.34 3.22 16.67
C GLN A 217 7.27 2.81 17.83
N TRP A 218 7.06 1.62 18.38
CA TRP A 218 7.96 1.08 19.40
C TRP A 218 9.36 0.82 18.85
N GLN A 219 9.49 0.25 17.65
CA GLN A 219 10.81 0.06 17.01
C GLN A 219 11.52 1.40 16.75
N LYS A 220 10.81 2.43 16.30
CA LYS A 220 11.34 3.79 16.12
C LYS A 220 11.88 4.35 17.44
N GLN A 221 11.17 4.16 18.55
CA GLN A 221 11.66 4.52 19.87
C GLN A 221 12.94 3.77 20.25
N GLN A 222 13.05 2.48 19.95
CA GLN A 222 14.28 1.70 20.20
C GLN A 222 15.48 2.21 19.38
N ARG A 223 15.23 2.86 18.22
CA ARG A 223 16.27 3.49 17.39
C ARG A 223 16.59 4.93 17.78
N GLY A 224 15.91 5.48 18.78
CA GLY A 224 16.07 6.89 19.19
C GLY A 224 15.54 7.88 18.15
N GLU A 225 14.62 7.45 17.27
CA GLU A 225 13.96 8.37 16.35
C GLU A 225 13.06 9.36 17.12
N PRO A 226 12.90 10.61 16.64
CA PRO A 226 11.99 11.57 17.25
C PRO A 226 10.57 11.00 17.38
N ALA A 227 9.91 11.31 18.49
CA ALA A 227 8.51 11.00 18.64
C ALA A 227 7.67 11.91 17.73
N GLY A 228 7.08 11.32 16.70
CA GLY A 228 6.04 11.95 15.90
C GLY A 228 4.76 12.18 16.71
N GLN A 229 3.87 12.99 16.14
CA GLN A 229 2.57 13.34 16.69
C GLN A 229 1.43 12.58 16.00
N ARG A 230 1.63 12.15 14.76
CA ARG A 230 0.56 11.58 13.95
C ARG A 230 1.10 10.67 12.86
N TRP A 231 0.44 9.54 12.60
CA TRP A 231 0.78 8.69 11.47
C TRP A 231 0.32 9.31 10.15
N LEU A 232 1.20 9.28 9.17
CA LEU A 232 0.90 9.58 7.78
C LEU A 232 0.70 8.27 7.02
N LEU A 233 -0.53 8.01 6.61
CA LEU A 233 -0.91 6.79 5.88
C LEU A 233 -1.29 7.12 4.44
N LYS A 234 -1.05 6.18 3.53
CA LYS A 234 -1.36 6.31 2.11
C LYS A 234 -1.39 4.92 1.48
N ALA A 235 -2.59 4.44 1.15
CA ALA A 235 -2.76 3.26 0.31
C ALA A 235 -4.00 3.42 -0.60
N PRO A 236 -3.95 3.05 -1.90
CA PRO A 236 -5.14 3.02 -2.75
C PRO A 236 -6.20 2.05 -2.22
N GLN A 237 -5.79 1.02 -1.45
CA GLN A 237 -6.70 0.05 -0.83
C GLN A 237 -7.78 0.72 0.06
N HIS A 238 -7.46 1.87 0.67
CA HIS A 238 -8.44 2.61 1.46
C HIS A 238 -9.63 3.10 0.63
N LEU A 239 -9.52 3.21 -0.70
CA LEU A 239 -10.65 3.58 -1.56
C LEU A 239 -11.80 2.58 -1.41
N HIS A 240 -11.47 1.31 -1.18
CA HIS A 240 -12.45 0.22 -1.09
C HIS A 240 -12.97 -0.01 0.32
N THR A 241 -12.29 0.53 1.33
CA THR A 241 -12.48 0.16 2.74
C THR A 241 -12.41 1.36 3.68
N LEU A 242 -12.69 2.57 3.17
CA LEU A 242 -12.57 3.81 3.94
C LEU A 242 -13.43 3.78 5.22
N HIS A 243 -14.63 3.21 5.15
CA HIS A 243 -15.50 3.04 6.32
C HIS A 243 -14.81 2.25 7.44
N LEU A 244 -14.05 1.19 7.12
CA LEU A 244 -13.32 0.40 8.12
C LEU A 244 -12.12 1.16 8.69
N LEU A 245 -11.45 1.97 7.86
CA LEU A 245 -10.41 2.87 8.35
C LEU A 245 -11.00 3.82 9.39
N LEU A 246 -12.11 4.48 9.06
CA LEU A 246 -12.78 5.44 9.94
C LEU A 246 -13.41 4.77 11.17
N ASP A 247 -13.76 3.49 11.11
CA ASP A 247 -14.21 2.76 12.30
C ASP A 247 -13.06 2.53 13.31
N VAL A 248 -11.84 2.25 12.82
CA VAL A 248 -10.66 2.01 13.67
C VAL A 248 -10.00 3.31 14.12
N PHE A 249 -10.11 4.34 13.27
CA PHE A 249 -9.57 5.67 13.46
C PHE A 249 -10.68 6.74 13.23
N PRO A 250 -11.57 6.94 14.22
CA PRO A 250 -12.77 7.75 14.07
C PRO A 250 -12.51 9.22 13.72
N GLU A 251 -11.41 9.79 14.18
CA GLU A 251 -11.06 11.19 13.91
C GLU A 251 -9.96 11.32 12.84
N ALA A 252 -9.74 10.26 12.04
CA ALA A 252 -8.81 10.33 10.93
C ALA A 252 -9.22 11.43 9.96
N GLN A 253 -8.24 12.19 9.49
CA GLN A 253 -8.44 13.23 8.49
C GLN A 253 -7.94 12.72 7.15
N VAL A 254 -8.75 12.88 6.11
CA VAL A 254 -8.54 12.27 4.80
C VAL A 254 -8.28 13.34 3.76
N ILE A 255 -7.10 13.33 3.18
CA ILE A 255 -6.72 14.15 2.03
C ILE A 255 -7.08 13.37 0.76
N LEU A 256 -8.04 13.85 -0.01
CA LEU A 256 -8.44 13.29 -1.28
C LEU A 256 -7.70 14.00 -2.42
N THR A 257 -7.00 13.24 -3.26
CA THR A 257 -6.27 13.77 -4.42
C THR A 257 -7.01 13.44 -5.72
N HIS A 258 -7.10 14.43 -6.60
CA HIS A 258 -7.96 14.36 -7.78
C HIS A 258 -7.20 14.56 -9.09
N ARG A 259 -7.55 13.74 -10.09
CA ARG A 259 -7.04 13.82 -11.47
C ARG A 259 -8.01 13.12 -12.41
N GLU A 260 -8.05 13.56 -13.66
CA GLU A 260 -8.85 12.95 -14.73
C GLU A 260 -8.56 11.43 -14.85
N PRO A 261 -9.55 10.55 -14.59
CA PRO A 261 -9.37 9.10 -14.63
C PRO A 261 -8.82 8.57 -15.96
N ALA A 262 -9.19 9.17 -17.09
CA ALA A 262 -8.63 8.78 -18.39
C ALA A 262 -7.09 8.92 -18.46
N GLN A 263 -6.48 9.76 -17.61
CA GLN A 263 -5.03 9.94 -17.52
C GLN A 263 -4.35 9.03 -16.47
N THR A 264 -5.12 8.33 -15.63
CA THR A 264 -4.58 7.56 -14.50
C THR A 264 -4.85 6.06 -14.61
N ILE A 265 -6.05 5.66 -15.05
CA ILE A 265 -6.47 4.26 -15.12
C ILE A 265 -5.59 3.44 -16.08
N PRO A 266 -5.23 3.91 -17.30
CA PRO A 266 -4.34 3.14 -18.18
C PRO A 266 -2.95 2.92 -17.57
N SER A 267 -2.42 3.92 -16.85
CA SER A 267 -1.12 3.79 -16.17
C SER A 267 -1.17 2.73 -15.07
N MET A 268 -2.30 2.60 -14.38
CA MET A 268 -2.49 1.62 -13.32
C MET A 268 -2.73 0.21 -13.89
N ALA A 269 -3.51 0.07 -14.96
CA ALA A 269 -3.64 -1.19 -15.69
C ALA A 269 -2.27 -1.66 -16.23
N SER A 270 -1.47 -0.73 -16.76
CA SER A 270 -0.09 -1.00 -17.19
C SER A 270 0.81 -1.44 -16.04
N MET A 271 0.66 -0.87 -14.85
CA MET A 271 1.40 -1.29 -13.67
C MET A 271 1.07 -2.74 -13.31
N ALA A 272 -0.21 -3.04 -13.15
CA ALA A 272 -0.66 -4.37 -12.77
C ALA A 272 -0.25 -5.41 -13.81
N HIS A 273 -0.47 -5.14 -15.11
CA HIS A 273 -0.02 -6.02 -16.19
C HIS A 273 1.48 -6.29 -16.14
N THR A 274 2.29 -5.26 -15.87
CA THR A 274 3.74 -5.40 -15.72
C THR A 274 4.11 -6.26 -14.51
N LEU A 275 3.43 -6.10 -13.37
CA LEU A 275 3.65 -6.94 -12.20
C LEU A 275 3.23 -8.38 -12.46
N TRP A 276 2.11 -8.59 -13.16
CA TRP A 276 1.64 -9.93 -13.54
C TRP A 276 2.66 -10.67 -14.40
N GLN A 277 3.44 -9.98 -15.24
CA GLN A 277 4.54 -10.59 -16.02
C GLN A 277 5.66 -11.18 -15.16
N MET A 278 5.80 -10.77 -13.89
CA MET A 278 6.75 -11.43 -12.98
C MET A 278 6.25 -12.80 -12.50
N TYR A 279 4.93 -12.97 -12.46
CA TYR A 279 4.28 -14.09 -11.80
C TYR A 279 3.63 -15.08 -12.77
N SER A 280 3.24 -14.65 -13.97
CA SER A 280 2.53 -15.43 -14.98
C SER A 280 3.26 -15.41 -16.32
N ASP A 281 3.18 -16.52 -17.06
CA ASP A 281 3.75 -16.65 -18.40
C ASP A 281 2.91 -15.93 -19.47
N ASN A 282 1.62 -15.70 -19.23
CA ASN A 282 0.69 -15.16 -20.22
C ASN A 282 -0.33 -14.15 -19.65
N PRO A 283 0.11 -13.03 -19.04
CA PRO A 283 -0.81 -12.04 -18.50
C PRO A 283 -1.53 -11.26 -19.61
N ASP A 284 -2.86 -11.23 -19.56
CA ASP A 284 -3.69 -10.47 -20.50
C ASP A 284 -3.79 -8.98 -20.09
N PRO A 285 -3.31 -8.03 -20.91
CA PRO A 285 -3.46 -6.61 -20.62
C PRO A 285 -4.93 -6.15 -20.62
N LYS A 286 -5.83 -6.79 -21.38
CA LYS A 286 -7.24 -6.40 -21.39
C LYS A 286 -7.94 -6.79 -20.10
N ALA A 287 -7.67 -8.01 -19.58
CA ALA A 287 -8.11 -8.41 -18.25
C ALA A 287 -7.62 -7.44 -17.16
N ALA A 288 -6.35 -7.03 -17.22
CA ALA A 288 -5.82 -6.01 -16.30
C ALA A 288 -6.59 -4.69 -16.41
N GLY A 289 -6.84 -4.22 -17.64
CA GLY A 289 -7.62 -2.99 -17.88
C GLY A 289 -9.04 -3.04 -17.33
N GLU A 290 -9.78 -4.10 -17.64
CA GLU A 290 -11.15 -4.31 -17.17
C GLU A 290 -11.21 -4.36 -15.63
N GLN A 291 -10.36 -5.19 -15.02
CA GLN A 291 -10.33 -5.39 -13.58
C GLN A 291 -10.02 -4.08 -12.85
N TRP A 292 -8.95 -3.40 -13.26
CA TRP A 292 -8.49 -2.21 -12.57
C TRP A 292 -9.40 -1.01 -12.78
N ASN A 293 -9.98 -0.85 -13.97
CA ASN A 293 -11.02 0.16 -14.19
C ASN A 293 -12.24 -0.10 -13.29
N SER A 294 -12.77 -1.33 -13.32
CA SER A 294 -13.95 -1.71 -12.55
C SER A 294 -13.73 -1.53 -11.06
N ARG A 295 -12.57 -1.93 -10.53
CA ARG A 295 -12.23 -1.73 -9.11
C ARG A 295 -12.14 -0.25 -8.77
N MET A 296 -11.36 0.55 -9.49
CA MET A 296 -11.20 1.96 -9.15
C MET A 296 -12.48 2.76 -9.24
N ALA A 297 -13.33 2.50 -10.24
CA ALA A 297 -14.64 3.12 -10.35
C ALA A 297 -15.53 2.77 -9.14
N ARG A 298 -15.51 1.52 -8.67
CA ARG A 298 -16.23 1.12 -7.44
C ARG A 298 -15.63 1.78 -6.19
N GLY A 299 -14.30 1.78 -6.04
CA GLY A 299 -13.61 2.33 -4.88
C GLY A 299 -13.82 3.84 -4.74
N ILE A 300 -13.70 4.60 -5.81
CA ILE A 300 -13.91 6.06 -5.73
C ILE A 300 -15.38 6.39 -5.42
N ARG A 301 -16.34 5.63 -5.96
CA ARG A 301 -17.76 5.77 -5.62
C ARG A 301 -18.02 5.45 -4.15
N HIS A 302 -17.47 4.35 -3.64
CA HIS A 302 -17.54 3.99 -2.23
C HIS A 302 -16.97 5.12 -1.35
N THR A 303 -15.81 5.66 -1.71
CA THR A 303 -15.18 6.77 -0.98
C THR A 303 -16.06 8.01 -0.92
N MET A 304 -16.71 8.39 -2.03
CA MET A 304 -17.65 9.51 -2.04
C MET A 304 -18.87 9.24 -1.15
N GLN A 305 -19.42 8.02 -1.19
CA GLN A 305 -20.57 7.63 -0.38
C GLN A 305 -20.25 7.64 1.12
N VAL A 306 -19.08 7.12 1.51
CA VAL A 306 -18.62 7.16 2.90
C VAL A 306 -18.42 8.60 3.32
N ARG A 307 -17.71 9.41 2.52
CA ARG A 307 -17.52 10.84 2.80
C ARG A 307 -18.82 11.58 3.10
N ASP A 308 -19.89 11.32 2.34
CA ASP A 308 -21.18 12.00 2.52
C ASP A 308 -21.89 11.62 3.83
N GLN A 309 -21.44 10.57 4.53
CA GLN A 309 -21.93 10.15 5.85
C GLN A 309 -21.13 10.75 7.01
N HIS A 310 -20.08 11.52 6.72
CA HIS A 310 -19.15 12.05 7.71
C HIS A 310 -19.03 13.58 7.58
N ALA A 311 -18.64 14.23 8.68
CA ALA A 311 -18.33 15.65 8.74
C ALA A 311 -17.37 16.09 7.61
N ALA A 312 -17.72 17.15 6.88
CA ALA A 312 -17.00 17.59 5.69
C ALA A 312 -15.57 18.07 6.02
N GLU A 313 -15.38 18.61 7.21
CA GLU A 313 -14.10 19.06 7.78
C GLU A 313 -13.08 17.94 8.02
N ARG A 314 -13.49 16.67 7.93
CA ARG A 314 -12.58 15.52 7.92
C ARG A 314 -11.97 15.23 6.55
N PHE A 315 -12.37 15.96 5.51
CA PHE A 315 -11.92 15.73 4.14
C PHE A 315 -11.33 16.99 3.51
N LEU A 316 -10.16 16.85 2.88
CA LEU A 316 -9.52 17.91 2.10
C LEU A 316 -9.30 17.47 0.67
N ASP A 317 -9.94 18.13 -0.30
CA ASP A 317 -9.72 17.89 -1.72
C ASP A 317 -8.50 18.66 -2.25
N ILE A 318 -7.62 17.97 -2.96
CA ILE A 318 -6.42 18.53 -3.61
C ILE A 318 -6.41 18.13 -5.08
N ASN A 319 -6.40 19.10 -5.98
CA ASN A 319 -6.21 18.84 -7.40
C ASN A 319 -4.74 18.51 -7.69
N PHE A 320 -4.50 17.50 -8.51
CA PHE A 320 -3.15 17.12 -8.92
C PHE A 320 -2.39 18.29 -9.57
N ALA A 321 -3.06 19.13 -10.35
CA ALA A 321 -2.46 20.31 -10.96
C ALA A 321 -1.85 21.25 -9.90
N ASP A 322 -2.54 21.47 -8.78
CA ASP A 322 -2.06 22.32 -7.69
C ASP A 322 -0.81 21.73 -7.04
N THR A 323 -0.75 20.40 -6.89
CA THR A 323 0.45 19.73 -6.33
C THR A 323 1.68 19.92 -7.22
N VAL A 324 1.50 20.18 -8.51
CA VAL A 324 2.58 20.41 -9.47
C VAL A 324 2.94 21.89 -9.54
N ASN A 325 1.93 22.74 -9.67
CA ASN A 325 2.12 24.16 -9.98
C ASN A 325 2.36 25.02 -8.73
N GLN A 326 1.77 24.65 -7.60
CA GLN A 326 1.79 25.41 -6.35
C GLN A 326 1.95 24.49 -5.12
N PRO A 327 2.99 23.61 -5.08
CA PRO A 327 3.13 22.61 -4.03
C PRO A 327 3.20 23.20 -2.62
N MET A 328 3.79 24.38 -2.44
CA MET A 328 3.90 25.02 -1.13
C MET A 328 2.56 25.52 -0.59
N GLU A 329 1.68 26.02 -1.46
CA GLU A 329 0.31 26.41 -1.08
C GLU A 329 -0.54 25.20 -0.73
N VAL A 330 -0.35 24.09 -1.46
CA VAL A 330 -0.97 22.81 -1.11
C VAL A 330 -0.53 22.36 0.28
N LEU A 331 0.77 22.44 0.60
CA LEU A 331 1.26 22.10 1.93
C LEU A 331 0.67 23.02 3.01
N GLU A 332 0.60 24.33 2.78
CA GLU A 332 -0.05 25.26 3.73
C GLU A 332 -1.48 24.83 4.06
N ARG A 333 -2.28 24.48 3.04
CA ARG A 333 -3.65 23.96 3.22
C ARG A 333 -3.66 22.65 3.98
N VAL A 334 -2.74 21.73 3.69
CA VAL A 334 -2.63 20.43 4.39
C VAL A 334 -2.26 20.61 5.86
N TYR A 335 -1.29 21.47 6.18
CA TYR A 335 -0.90 21.75 7.57
C TYR A 335 -2.04 22.41 8.35
N ALA A 336 -2.72 23.40 7.75
CA ALA A 336 -3.90 24.00 8.35
C ALA A 336 -5.02 22.98 8.61
N PHE A 337 -5.30 22.13 7.61
CA PHE A 337 -6.26 21.03 7.73
C PHE A 337 -5.86 20.04 8.84
N ALA A 338 -4.59 19.67 8.92
CA ALA A 338 -4.06 18.77 9.95
C ALA A 338 -3.98 19.42 11.35
N ASN A 339 -4.42 20.68 11.50
CA ASN A 339 -4.29 21.47 12.73
C ASN A 339 -2.84 21.57 13.25
N LEU A 340 -1.88 21.64 12.32
CA LEU A 340 -0.46 21.75 12.63
C LEU A 340 0.14 23.06 12.06
N PRO A 341 1.01 23.75 12.81
CA PRO A 341 1.68 24.93 12.27
C PRO A 341 2.68 24.51 11.19
N PHE A 342 2.60 25.17 10.03
CA PHE A 342 3.62 25.04 8.98
C PHE A 342 4.81 25.95 9.28
N THR A 343 5.66 25.49 10.20
CA THR A 343 6.82 26.23 10.71
C THR A 343 7.83 26.54 9.61
N ASP A 344 8.70 27.53 9.83
CA ASP A 344 9.77 27.87 8.89
C ASP A 344 10.68 26.68 8.59
N LYS A 345 10.96 25.84 9.61
CA LYS A 345 11.71 24.60 9.43
C LYS A 345 10.98 23.62 8.49
N ALA A 346 9.71 23.34 8.75
CA ALA A 346 8.93 22.42 7.91
C ALA A 346 8.82 22.93 6.46
N ARG A 347 8.66 24.24 6.29
CA ARG A 347 8.65 24.90 4.97
C ARG A 347 9.98 24.71 4.23
N ALA A 348 11.10 24.95 4.92
CA ALA A 348 12.44 24.80 4.36
C ALA A 348 12.76 23.34 4.00
N ASP A 349 12.43 22.39 4.88
CA ASP A 349 12.65 20.96 4.64
C ASP A 349 11.82 20.47 3.43
N ALA A 350 10.56 20.89 3.35
CA ALA A 350 9.69 20.57 2.21
C ALA A 350 10.19 21.17 0.89
N GLN A 351 10.64 22.44 0.89
CA GLN A 351 11.27 23.05 -0.29
C GLN A 351 12.54 22.32 -0.71
N GLY A 352 13.39 21.98 0.25
CA GLY A 352 14.60 21.18 0.03
C GLY A 352 14.26 19.86 -0.66
N TRP A 353 13.29 19.12 -0.11
CA TRP A 353 12.80 17.87 -0.69
C TRP A 353 12.27 18.04 -2.12
N LEU A 354 11.37 19.00 -2.34
CA LEU A 354 10.76 19.24 -3.65
C LEU A 354 11.80 19.63 -4.71
N SER A 355 12.79 20.45 -4.35
CA SER A 355 13.86 20.86 -5.26
C SER A 355 14.76 19.70 -5.69
N GLN A 356 15.04 18.76 -4.78
CA GLN A 356 15.86 17.57 -5.05
C GLN A 356 15.10 16.48 -5.81
N ASN A 357 13.77 16.48 -5.72
CA ASN A 357 12.88 15.44 -6.26
C ASN A 357 11.95 15.98 -7.37
N SER A 358 12.37 17.04 -8.07
CA SER A 358 11.59 17.61 -9.16
C SER A 358 11.32 16.57 -10.27
N ARG A 359 10.10 16.58 -10.81
CA ARG A 359 9.57 15.53 -11.69
C ARG A 359 10.16 15.50 -13.11
N GLU A 360 11.11 16.37 -13.44
CA GLU A 360 11.60 16.62 -14.82
C GLU A 360 12.32 15.44 -15.50
N LYS A 361 12.39 14.25 -14.89
CA LYS A 361 13.17 13.11 -15.41
C LYS A 361 12.42 11.79 -15.55
N ARG A 362 11.08 11.77 -15.57
CA ARG A 362 10.34 10.52 -15.85
C ARG A 362 9.90 10.49 -17.30
N ALA A 363 10.40 9.50 -18.05
CA ALA A 363 9.96 9.24 -19.41
C ALA A 363 8.43 9.13 -19.46
N SER A 364 7.79 9.83 -20.40
CA SER A 364 6.39 9.59 -20.72
C SER A 364 6.29 8.21 -21.36
N HIS A 365 5.71 7.25 -20.66
CA HIS A 365 5.36 5.99 -21.29
C HIS A 365 4.08 6.15 -22.10
N ASP A 366 4.09 5.57 -23.29
CA ASP A 366 2.97 5.51 -24.21
C ASP A 366 2.02 4.39 -23.75
N TYR A 367 1.14 4.71 -22.80
CA TYR A 367 -0.01 3.86 -22.46
C TYR A 367 -1.25 4.42 -23.14
N SER A 368 -1.90 3.60 -23.95
CA SER A 368 -3.19 3.94 -24.56
C SER A 368 -4.32 3.19 -23.86
N LEU A 369 -5.52 3.76 -23.87
CA LEU A 369 -6.72 3.11 -23.35
C LEU A 369 -6.97 1.77 -24.09
N GLU A 370 -6.78 1.77 -25.42
CA GLU A 370 -7.07 0.66 -26.31
C GLU A 370 -6.22 -0.57 -26.02
N ARG A 371 -4.94 -0.38 -25.65
CA ARG A 371 -4.03 -1.47 -25.26
C ARG A 371 -4.61 -2.30 -24.10
N PHE A 372 -5.31 -1.64 -23.19
CA PHE A 372 -5.92 -2.26 -22.01
C PHE A 372 -7.43 -2.51 -22.19
N GLY A 373 -7.93 -2.47 -23.44
CA GLY A 373 -9.35 -2.72 -23.74
C GLY A 373 -10.30 -1.63 -23.26
N LEU A 374 -9.79 -0.44 -22.92
CA LEU A 374 -10.56 0.70 -22.45
C LEU A 374 -10.78 1.71 -23.59
N ASN A 375 -11.70 2.65 -23.39
CA ASN A 375 -11.91 3.80 -24.28
C ASN A 375 -12.45 5.02 -23.50
N GLU A 376 -12.36 6.20 -24.11
CA GLU A 376 -12.78 7.46 -23.47
C GLU A 376 -14.27 7.48 -23.09
N ALA A 377 -15.13 6.88 -23.91
CA ALA A 377 -16.55 6.81 -23.64
C ALA A 377 -16.84 5.98 -22.38
N GLN A 378 -16.10 4.89 -22.17
CA GLN A 378 -16.16 4.09 -20.94
C GLN A 378 -15.65 4.88 -19.73
N MET A 379 -14.50 5.53 -19.82
CA MET A 379 -13.98 6.37 -18.72
C MET A 379 -14.96 7.48 -18.34
N THR A 380 -15.58 8.12 -19.33
CA THR A 380 -16.58 9.16 -19.10
C THR A 380 -17.81 8.62 -18.36
N ARG A 381 -18.32 7.45 -18.75
CA ARG A 381 -19.48 6.83 -18.10
C ARG A 381 -19.15 6.37 -16.67
N ASP A 382 -18.09 5.58 -16.53
CA ASP A 382 -17.76 4.87 -15.29
C ASP A 382 -17.39 5.84 -14.14
N TYR A 383 -16.82 7.01 -14.48
CA TYR A 383 -16.42 8.05 -13.53
C TYR A 383 -17.28 9.32 -13.59
N SER A 384 -18.45 9.29 -14.24
CA SER A 384 -19.32 10.47 -14.43
C SER A 384 -19.62 11.21 -13.13
N GLU A 385 -20.05 10.49 -12.07
CA GLU A 385 -20.32 11.05 -10.73
C GLU A 385 -19.08 11.71 -10.11
N TYR A 386 -17.92 11.04 -10.19
CA TYR A 386 -16.65 11.55 -9.66
C TYR A 386 -16.21 12.83 -10.39
N ARG A 387 -16.31 12.84 -11.72
CA ARG A 387 -15.96 14.00 -12.55
C ARG A 387 -16.86 15.18 -12.22
N ALA A 388 -18.18 14.96 -12.18
CA ALA A 388 -19.17 15.97 -11.83
C ALA A 388 -18.88 16.62 -10.46
N ARG A 389 -18.47 15.83 -9.48
CA ARG A 389 -18.19 16.32 -8.12
C ARG A 389 -16.86 17.05 -7.99
N HIS A 390 -15.78 16.51 -8.58
CA HIS A 390 -14.41 16.93 -8.24
C HIS A 390 -13.64 17.59 -9.37
N LEU A 391 -14.02 17.36 -10.63
CA LEU A 391 -13.29 17.84 -11.81
C LEU A 391 -14.05 18.90 -12.61
N SER A 392 -15.37 19.02 -12.41
CA SER A 392 -16.24 19.94 -13.16
C SER A 392 -16.22 21.39 -12.66
N VAL A 393 -15.23 21.79 -11.87
CA VAL A 393 -15.01 23.20 -11.49
C VAL A 393 -13.76 23.72 -12.20
N ASN A 394 -13.90 23.91 -13.50
CA ASN A 394 -13.21 24.96 -14.23
C ASN A 394 -14.31 25.68 -15.02
N HIS A 395 -14.78 26.80 -14.47
CA HIS A 395 -15.57 27.77 -15.23
C HIS A 395 -14.66 28.49 -16.22
#